data_AF-A0A7C7VRL2-F1
#
_entry.id   AF-A0A7C7VRL2-F1
#
_cell.length_a   1.000
_cell.length_b   1.000
_cell.length_c   1.000
_cell.angle_alpha   90.00
_cell.angle_beta   90.00
_cell.angle_gamma   90.00
#
_symmetry.space_group_name_H-M   'P 1'
#
loop_
_entity.id
_entity.type
_entity.pdbx_description
1 polymer ?
#
loop_
_entity_poly.entity_id
_entity_poly.type
_entity_poly.pdbx_seq_one_letter_code
_entity_poly.pdbx_strand_id
1 'polypeptide(L)' 'KTMYKAFEAVAPLHENVTTEDVANAALFLCSDMSARTTGEVLYVDSGYNIMGVPDSIDG' A
#
# COMPACT_ATOMS: atom_id res chain seq x y z
N LYS A 1 -16.41 2.18 -9.55
CA LYS A 1 -16.02 2.42 -8.14
C LYS A 1 -15.97 1.14 -7.28
N THR A 2 -16.24 -0.04 -7.83
CA THR A 2 -16.22 -1.32 -7.08
C THR A 2 -14.81 -1.71 -6.60
N MET A 3 -13.78 -1.44 -7.40
CA MET A 3 -12.39 -1.79 -7.07
C MET A 3 -11.85 -1.09 -5.81
N TYR A 4 -12.11 0.21 -5.62
CA TYR A 4 -11.69 0.93 -4.40
C TYR A 4 -12.35 0.41 -3.12
N LYS A 5 -13.61 -0.02 -3.20
CA LYS A 5 -14.31 -0.61 -2.04
C LYS A 5 -13.79 -2.00 -1.71
N ALA A 6 -13.47 -2.80 -2.73
CA ALA A 6 -12.86 -4.10 -2.57
C ALA A 6 -11.48 -4.01 -1.89
N PHE A 7 -10.69 -3.00 -2.23
CA PHE A 7 -9.36 -2.80 -1.67
C PHE A 7 -9.41 -2.47 -0.17
N GLU A 8 -10.25 -1.51 0.23
CA GLU A 8 -10.51 -1.16 1.63
C GLU A 8 -11.03 -2.34 2.47
N ALA A 9 -11.85 -3.21 1.89
CA ALA A 9 -12.39 -4.36 2.61
C ALA A 9 -11.33 -5.44 2.91
N VAL A 10 -10.32 -5.56 2.06
CA VAL A 10 -9.35 -6.68 2.08
C VAL A 10 -7.99 -6.29 2.64
N ALA A 11 -7.55 -5.05 2.40
CA ALA A 11 -6.25 -4.59 2.87
C ALA A 11 -6.21 -4.57 4.42
N PRO A 12 -5.12 -5.01 5.06
CA PRO A 12 -4.99 -5.03 6.53
C PRO A 12 -5.31 -3.72 7.24
N LEU A 13 -4.99 -2.56 6.64
CA LEU A 13 -5.29 -1.26 7.24
C LEU A 13 -6.73 -0.79 7.02
N HIS A 14 -7.53 -1.52 6.25
CA HIS A 14 -8.92 -1.21 5.94
C HIS A 14 -9.17 0.22 5.44
N GLU A 15 -8.24 0.72 4.63
CA GLU A 15 -8.30 2.06 4.05
C GLU A 15 -7.68 2.11 2.66
N ASN A 16 -8.18 3.04 1.84
CA ASN A 16 -7.63 3.31 0.52
C ASN A 16 -6.39 4.21 0.64
N VAL A 17 -5.29 3.81 0.00
CA VAL A 17 -4.10 4.64 -0.15
C VAL A 17 -4.42 5.89 -0.96
N THR A 18 -3.90 7.02 -0.51
CA THR A 18 -3.99 8.32 -1.19
C THR A 18 -2.71 8.61 -1.98
N THR A 19 -2.77 9.60 -2.88
CA THR A 19 -1.57 10.09 -3.57
C THR A 19 -0.54 10.66 -2.60
N GLU A 20 -0.99 11.23 -1.48
CA GLU A 20 -0.11 11.80 -0.46
C GLU A 20 0.71 10.72 0.25
N ASP A 21 0.14 9.54 0.50
CA ASP A 21 0.87 8.41 1.10
C ASP A 21 2.03 7.94 0.22
N VAL A 22 1.79 7.87 -1.10
CA VAL A 22 2.83 7.54 -2.08
C VAL A 22 3.88 8.65 -2.16
N ALA A 23 3.47 9.92 -2.11
CA ALA A 23 4.38 11.05 -2.09
C ALA A 23 5.28 11.06 -0.84
N ASN A 24 4.72 10.75 0.33
CA ASN A 24 5.47 10.65 1.58
C ASN A 24 6.49 9.51 1.55
N ALA A 25 6.13 8.34 1.02
CA ALA A 25 7.07 7.24 0.83
C ALA A 25 8.21 7.60 -0.13
N ALA A 26 7.88 8.28 -1.24
CA ALA A 26 8.89 8.79 -2.17
C ALA A 26 9.80 9.84 -1.51
N LEU A 27 9.23 10.74 -0.71
CA LEU A 27 9.99 11.75 0.03
C LEU A 27 10.95 11.10 1.03
N PHE A 28 10.51 10.07 1.76
CA PHE A 28 11.38 9.27 2.63
C PHE A 28 12.56 8.68 1.83
N LEU A 29 12.30 8.02 0.70
CA LEU A 29 13.32 7.42 -0.17
C LEU A 29 14.25 8.45 -0.83
N CYS A 30 13.81 9.69 -1.01
CA CYS A 30 14.65 10.78 -1.53
C CYS A 30 15.44 11.51 -0.43
N SER A 31 15.13 11.26 0.85
CA SER A 31 15.74 11.93 1.99
C SER A 31 16.93 11.17 2.57
N ASP A 32 17.74 11.86 3.35
CA ASP A 32 18.86 11.27 4.11
C ASP A 32 18.42 10.15 5.08
N MET A 33 17.13 10.09 5.45
CA MET A 33 16.60 9.03 6.31
C MET A 33 16.71 7.64 5.67
N SER A 34 16.78 7.57 4.34
CA SER A 34 16.91 6.33 3.58
C SER A 34 18.33 6.07 3.08
N ALA A 35 19.35 6.78 3.58
CA ALA A 35 20.73 6.74 3.06
C ALA A 35 21.40 5.36 2.99
N ARG A 36 20.84 4.35 3.66
CA ARG A 36 21.33 2.96 3.65
C ARG A 36 20.32 1.96 3.10
N THR A 37 19.28 2.43 2.42
CA THR A 37 18.25 1.63 1.77
C THR A 37 18.43 1.70 0.26
N THR A 38 18.65 0.56 -0.40
CA THR A 38 18.84 0.50 -1.85
C THR A 38 18.45 -0.88 -2.38
N GLY A 39 18.00 -0.96 -3.63
CA GLY A 39 17.59 -2.23 -4.26
C GLY A 39 16.25 -2.82 -3.77
N GLU A 40 15.53 -2.09 -2.92
CA GLU A 40 14.29 -2.57 -2.29
C GLU A 40 13.03 -2.12 -3.04
N VAL A 41 11.98 -2.92 -2.95
CA VAL A 41 10.61 -2.56 -3.36
C VAL A 41 9.80 -2.19 -2.13
N LEU A 42 9.48 -0.90 -1.98
CA LEU A 42 8.65 -0.40 -0.88
C LEU A 42 7.17 -0.38 -1.30
N TYR A 43 6.35 -1.22 -0.67
CA TYR A 43 4.91 -1.27 -0.92
C TYR A 43 4.19 -0.15 -0.16
N VAL A 44 3.29 0.55 -0.86
CA VAL A 44 2.42 1.60 -0.31
C VAL A 44 0.99 1.27 -0.76
N ASP A 45 0.39 0.31 -0.08
CA ASP A 45 -0.83 -0.35 -0.56
C ASP A 45 -1.73 -0.84 0.59
N SER A 46 -1.62 -0.21 1.77
CA SER A 46 -2.35 -0.60 2.98
C SER A 46 -2.13 -2.06 3.42
N GLY A 47 -1.03 -2.69 2.97
CA GLY A 47 -0.68 -4.08 3.27
C GLY A 47 -1.36 -5.10 2.36
N TYR A 48 -1.93 -4.69 1.23
CA TYR A 48 -2.62 -5.61 0.33
C TYR A 48 -1.65 -6.66 -0.26
N ASN A 49 -0.39 -6.31 -0.52
CA ASN A 49 0.59 -7.20 -1.15
C ASN A 49 0.91 -8.47 -0.33
N ILE A 50 0.67 -8.45 0.98
CA ILE A 50 0.90 -9.61 1.86
C ILE A 50 -0.33 -10.52 1.96
N MET A 51 -1.46 -10.10 1.41
CA MET A 51 -2.68 -10.89 1.42
C MET A 51 -2.56 -12.04 0.41
N GLY A 52 -3.03 -13.22 0.83
CA GLY A 52 -3.11 -14.42 -0.04
C GLY A 52 -4.24 -14.30 -1.06
N VAL A 53 -4.92 -15.41 -1.37
CA VAL A 53 -6.17 -15.34 -2.14
C VAL A 53 -7.19 -14.60 -1.27
N PRO A 54 -7.63 -13.38 -1.64
CA PRO A 54 -8.66 -12.71 -0.89
C PRO A 54 -9.94 -13.53 -1.00
N ASP A 55 -10.61 -13.78 0.13
CA ASP A 55 -11.91 -14.45 0.12
C ASP A 55 -12.80 -13.74 -0.91
N SER A 56 -13.52 -14.53 -1.70
CA SER A 56 -14.37 -14.03 -2.77
C SER A 56 -15.26 -12.91 -2.22
N ILE A 57 -15.10 -11.70 -2.76
CA ILE A 57 -15.95 -10.55 -2.46
C ILE A 57 -17.29 -10.73 -3.19
N ASP A 58 -17.91 -11.89 -2.99
CA ASP A 58 -19.21 -12.28 -3.50
C ASP A 58 -19.95 -12.94 -2.33
N GLY A 59 -20.36 -12.10 -1.37
CA GLY A 59 -21.30 -12.39 -0.30
C GLY A 59 -22.30 -11.26 -0.19
#